data_AF-A0A6G6WEP8-F1
#
_entry.id   AF-A0A6G6WEP8-F1
#
_cell.length_a   1.000
_cell.length_b   1.000
_cell.length_c   1.000
_cell.angle_alpha   90.00
_cell.angle_beta   90.00
_cell.angle_gamma   90.00
#
_symmetry.space_group_name_H-M   'P 1'
#
loop_
_entity.id
_entity.type
_entity.pdbx_description
1 polymer ?
#
loop_
_entity_poly.entity_id
_entity_poly.type
_entity_poly.pdbx_seq_one_letter_code
_entity_poly.pdbx_strand_id
1 'polypeptide(L)'
;MNWLQWSYVAMLAFCLVGTLPLTHLFGLDVLRRPARLAATVLLAGGPFLLWDLWATHVGQWSFDAAQTLPPRVLGLPLEEIAFFVVIPLVGVLTHEAVLAVRAGVRPPWWPGRRHPEPSREEAR
;
A
#
# COMPACT_ATOMS: atom_id res chain seq x y z
N MET A 1 -14.98 8.23 22.02
CA MET A 1 -14.23 7.75 20.84
C MET A 1 -15.20 7.79 19.67
N ASN A 2 -15.12 8.77 18.77
CA ASN A 2 -16.02 8.84 17.62
C ASN A 2 -15.50 7.89 16.54
N TRP A 3 -16.13 6.74 16.37
CA TRP A 3 -15.75 5.72 15.39
C TRP A 3 -15.64 6.27 13.95
N LEU A 4 -16.44 7.29 13.63
CA LEU A 4 -16.43 7.96 12.34
C LEU A 4 -15.07 8.64 12.01
N GLN A 5 -14.40 9.24 12.99
CA GLN A 5 -13.11 9.92 12.78
C GLN A 5 -11.98 8.94 12.42
N TRP A 6 -12.13 7.68 12.78
CA TRP A 6 -11.16 6.63 12.51
C TRP A 6 -11.40 5.91 11.19
N SER A 7 -12.54 6.14 10.53
CA SER A 7 -12.93 5.42 9.33
C SER A 7 -11.89 5.54 8.21
N TYR A 8 -11.35 6.75 7.99
CA TYR A 8 -10.34 6.99 6.98
C TYR A 8 -9.03 6.26 7.31
N VAL A 9 -8.51 6.44 8.53
CA VAL A 9 -7.31 5.71 8.99
C VAL A 9 -7.50 4.21 8.91
N ALA A 10 -8.67 3.70 9.31
CA ALA A 10 -8.98 2.28 9.28
C ALA A 10 -9.00 1.74 7.85
N MET A 11 -9.51 2.49 6.88
CA MET A 11 -9.45 2.14 5.46
C MET A 11 -8.00 2.03 4.98
N LEU A 12 -7.15 3.02 5.29
CA LEU A 12 -5.74 3.00 4.89
C LEU A 12 -4.99 1.83 5.55
N ALA A 13 -5.23 1.60 6.83
CA ALA A 13 -4.67 0.47 7.56
C ALA A 13 -5.13 -0.86 6.97
N PHE A 14 -6.41 -0.98 6.60
CA PHE A 14 -6.95 -2.16 5.94
C PHE A 14 -6.27 -2.43 4.59
N CYS A 15 -6.06 -1.40 3.76
CA CYS A 15 -5.33 -1.54 2.50
C CYS A 15 -3.88 -2.02 2.71
N LEU A 16 -3.19 -1.47 3.70
CA LEU A 16 -1.83 -1.89 4.05
C LEU A 16 -1.80 -3.32 4.58
N VAL A 17 -2.68 -3.67 5.52
CA VAL A 17 -2.77 -5.02 6.10
C VAL A 17 -3.13 -6.05 5.04
N GLY A 18 -3.97 -5.70 4.06
CA GLY A 18 -4.33 -6.59 2.97
C GLY A 18 -3.19 -6.85 1.97
N THR A 19 -2.27 -5.89 1.79
CA THR A 19 -1.27 -5.96 0.71
C THR A 19 0.16 -6.12 1.17
N LEU A 20 0.54 -5.64 2.36
CA LEU A 20 1.88 -5.86 2.92
C LEU A 20 2.24 -7.35 3.04
N PRO A 21 1.34 -8.25 3.49
CA PRO A 21 1.65 -9.68 3.52
C PRO A 21 2.01 -10.25 2.14
N LEU A 22 1.51 -9.68 1.03
CA LEU A 22 1.85 -10.13 -0.32
C LEU A 22 3.36 -10.07 -0.58
N THR A 23 4.06 -9.08 0.00
CA THR A 23 5.53 -9.00 -0.10
C THR A 23 6.19 -10.26 0.44
N HIS A 24 5.75 -10.76 1.58
CA HIS A 24 6.27 -11.98 2.19
C HIS A 24 5.75 -13.25 1.52
N LEU A 25 4.48 -13.28 1.11
CA LEU A 25 3.86 -14.45 0.47
C LEU A 25 4.46 -14.76 -0.92
N PHE A 26 4.79 -13.72 -1.70
CA PHE A 26 5.31 -13.85 -3.06
C PHE A 26 6.81 -13.51 -3.19
N GLY A 27 7.47 -13.12 -2.11
CA GLY A 27 8.89 -12.75 -2.13
C GLY A 27 9.18 -11.49 -2.95
N LEU A 28 8.30 -10.49 -2.86
CA LEU A 28 8.44 -9.26 -3.66
C LEU A 28 9.51 -8.35 -3.06
N ASP A 29 10.51 -7.98 -3.87
CA ASP A 29 11.60 -7.06 -3.46
C ASP A 29 11.22 -5.56 -3.61
N VAL A 30 9.93 -5.24 -3.68
CA VAL A 30 9.45 -3.86 -3.91
C VAL A 30 9.95 -2.92 -2.80
N LEU A 31 9.82 -3.34 -1.54
CA LEU A 31 10.25 -2.56 -0.38
C LEU A 31 11.78 -2.42 -0.27
N ARG A 32 12.55 -3.23 -1.01
CA ARG A 32 14.02 -3.17 -1.03
C ARG A 32 14.57 -2.09 -1.97
N ARG A 33 13.73 -1.47 -2.80
CA ARG A 33 14.13 -0.40 -3.74
C ARG A 33 13.42 0.92 -3.39
N PRO A 34 13.73 1.53 -2.23
CA PRO A 34 12.99 2.68 -1.72
C PRO A 34 13.02 3.88 -2.67
N ALA A 35 14.13 4.10 -3.40
CA ALA A 35 14.23 5.21 -4.35
C ALA A 35 13.22 5.09 -5.51
N ARG A 36 13.02 3.88 -6.05
CA ARG A 36 12.04 3.65 -7.14
C ARG A 36 10.62 3.80 -6.62
N LEU A 37 10.35 3.26 -5.44
CA LEU A 37 9.06 3.37 -4.79
C LEU A 37 8.71 4.83 -4.49
N ALA A 38 9.66 5.59 -3.94
CA ALA A 38 9.50 7.02 -3.68
C ALA A 38 9.22 7.79 -4.98
N ALA A 39 9.96 7.50 -6.06
CA ALA A 39 9.69 8.10 -7.36
C ALA A 39 8.27 7.77 -7.86
N THR A 40 7.81 6.52 -7.72
CA THR A 40 6.43 6.14 -8.08
C THR A 40 5.40 6.88 -7.24
N VAL A 41 5.58 6.93 -5.92
CA VAL A 41 4.68 7.66 -5.02
C VAL A 41 4.64 9.15 -5.36
N LEU A 42 5.80 9.77 -5.60
CA LEU A 42 5.88 11.19 -5.94
C LEU A 42 5.24 11.48 -7.30
N LEU A 43 5.48 10.65 -8.31
CA LEU A 43 4.91 10.85 -9.65
C LEU A 43 3.40 10.55 -9.67
N ALA A 44 2.95 9.54 -8.95
CA ALA A 44 1.55 9.13 -8.93
C ALA A 44 0.70 9.97 -7.99
N GLY A 45 1.21 10.34 -6.81
CA GLY A 45 0.49 11.10 -5.79
C GLY A 45 0.74 12.61 -5.84
N GLY A 46 1.94 13.05 -6.24
CA GLY A 46 2.36 14.45 -6.18
C GLY A 46 1.46 15.43 -6.92
N PRO A 47 1.12 15.20 -8.22
CA PRO A 47 0.23 16.10 -8.95
C PRO A 47 -1.15 16.24 -8.30
N PHE A 48 -1.70 15.14 -7.77
CA PHE A 48 -3.02 15.16 -7.12
C PHE A 48 -2.98 15.78 -5.73
N LEU A 49 -1.91 15.57 -4.97
CA LEU A 49 -1.70 16.25 -3.69
C LEU A 49 -1.59 17.76 -3.87
N LEU A 50 -0.84 18.21 -4.88
CA LEU A 50 -0.74 19.65 -5.21
C LEU A 50 -2.08 20.22 -5.64
N TRP A 51 -2.82 19.50 -6.48
CA TRP A 51 -4.17 19.88 -6.87
C TRP A 51 -5.11 19.97 -5.67
N ASP A 52 -5.07 18.99 -4.77
CA ASP A 52 -5.94 18.93 -3.61
C ASP A 52 -5.66 20.07 -2.62
N LEU A 53 -4.38 20.37 -2.37
CA LEU A 53 -3.96 21.56 -1.62
C LEU A 53 -4.51 22.84 -2.23
N TRP A 54 -4.45 22.98 -3.55
CA TRP A 54 -4.98 24.16 -4.24
C TRP A 54 -6.50 24.24 -4.13
N ALA A 55 -7.21 23.14 -4.37
CA ALA A 55 -8.67 23.08 -4.36
C ALA A 55 -9.26 23.38 -2.97
N THR A 56 -8.64 22.84 -1.91
CA THR A 56 -9.03 23.15 -0.53
C THR A 56 -8.68 24.58 -0.14
N HIS A 57 -7.54 25.12 -0.57
CA HIS A 57 -7.17 26.50 -0.29
C HIS A 57 -8.12 27.52 -0.96
N VAL A 58 -8.61 27.22 -2.17
CA VAL A 58 -9.61 28.03 -2.86
C VAL A 58 -11.02 27.84 -2.29
N GLY A 59 -11.21 26.86 -1.39
CA GLY A 59 -12.51 26.55 -0.80
C GLY A 59 -13.47 25.86 -1.77
N GLN A 60 -12.96 25.24 -2.84
CA GLN A 60 -13.79 24.46 -3.75
C GLN A 60 -14.46 23.28 -3.04
N TRP A 61 -13.76 22.72 -2.06
CA TRP A 61 -14.26 21.68 -1.18
C TRP A 61 -13.49 21.67 0.14
N SER A 62 -14.00 20.93 1.14
CA SER A 62 -13.39 20.82 2.46
C SER A 62 -13.60 19.42 3.05
N PHE A 63 -12.72 19.04 3.97
CA PHE A 63 -12.78 17.75 4.65
C PHE A 63 -13.69 17.82 5.88
N ASP A 64 -14.58 16.85 6.02
CA ASP A 64 -15.44 16.73 7.20
C ASP A 64 -14.61 16.37 8.44
N ALA A 65 -14.60 17.27 9.43
CA ALA A 65 -13.91 17.08 10.71
C ALA A 65 -14.52 15.95 11.57
N ALA A 66 -15.74 15.49 11.26
CA ALA A 66 -16.35 14.33 11.90
C ALA A 66 -15.78 13.00 11.40
N GLN A 67 -15.13 12.98 10.24
CA GLN A 67 -14.61 11.76 9.58
C GLN A 67 -13.08 11.69 9.50
N THR A 68 -12.40 12.76 9.95
CA THR A 68 -10.95 12.89 9.90
C THR A 68 -10.40 13.23 11.28
N LEU A 69 -9.16 12.84 11.56
CA LEU A 69 -8.50 13.18 12.81
C LEU A 69 -8.19 14.68 12.88
N PRO A 70 -8.06 15.26 14.09
CA PRO A 70 -7.75 16.68 14.26
C PRO A 70 -6.43 17.19 13.63
N PRO A 71 -5.32 16.43 13.56
CA PRO A 71 -4.08 16.91 12.98
C PRO A 71 -4.24 17.32 11.51
N ARG A 72 -3.70 18.49 11.19
CA ARG A 72 -3.69 19.05 9.83
C ARG A 72 -2.28 19.45 9.44
N VAL A 73 -1.91 19.23 8.18
CA VAL A 73 -0.65 19.66 7.57
C VAL A 73 -0.99 20.39 6.29
N LEU A 74 -0.54 21.64 6.15
CA LEU A 74 -0.87 22.51 5.02
C LEU A 74 -2.39 22.64 4.74
N GLY A 75 -3.22 22.53 5.79
CA GLY A 75 -4.69 22.59 5.69
C GLY A 75 -5.36 21.24 5.42
N LEU A 76 -4.60 20.19 5.09
CA LEU A 76 -5.13 18.84 4.82
C LEU A 76 -5.07 17.93 6.04
N PRO A 77 -6.04 17.00 6.20
CA PRO A 77 -5.94 15.89 7.15
C PRO A 77 -4.66 15.07 6.95
N LEU A 78 -4.07 14.59 8.04
CA LEU A 78 -2.90 13.72 7.96
C LEU A 78 -3.18 12.45 7.16
N GLU A 79 -4.41 11.94 7.25
CA GLU A 79 -4.88 10.77 6.51
C GLU A 79 -4.91 11.02 5.01
N GLU A 80 -5.24 12.23 4.58
CA GLU A 80 -5.26 12.59 3.16
C GLU A 80 -3.84 12.57 2.58
N ILE A 81 -2.88 13.12 3.32
CA ILE A 81 -1.47 13.05 2.91
C ILE A 81 -0.99 11.59 2.92
N ALA A 82 -1.40 10.80 3.91
CA ALA A 82 -1.10 9.39 3.96
C ALA A 82 -1.73 8.63 2.79
N PHE A 83 -2.93 8.99 2.34
CA PHE A 83 -3.60 8.40 1.18
C PHE A 83 -2.75 8.52 -0.09
N PHE A 84 -2.19 9.70 -0.36
CA PHE A 84 -1.30 9.92 -1.52
C PHE A 84 0.01 9.11 -1.48
N VAL A 85 0.36 8.54 -0.32
CA VAL A 85 1.50 7.63 -0.18
C VAL A 85 1.07 6.16 -0.22
N VAL A 86 0.03 5.82 0.55
CA VAL A 86 -0.46 4.47 0.75
C VAL A 86 -1.06 3.90 -0.54
N ILE A 87 -1.88 4.67 -1.26
CA ILE A 87 -2.56 4.15 -2.45
C ILE A 87 -1.59 3.79 -3.58
N PRO A 88 -0.61 4.64 -3.96
CA PRO A 88 0.39 4.24 -4.95
C PRO A 88 1.21 3.03 -4.50
N LEU A 89 1.59 2.96 -3.22
CA LEU A 89 2.33 1.81 -2.66
C LEU A 89 1.52 0.51 -2.80
N VAL A 90 0.28 0.52 -2.33
CA VAL A 90 -0.63 -0.63 -2.37
C VAL A 90 -0.90 -1.05 -3.82
N GLY A 91 -1.01 -0.09 -4.74
CA GLY A 91 -1.12 -0.33 -6.17
C GLY A 91 0.08 -1.09 -6.75
N VAL A 92 1.31 -0.65 -6.45
CA VAL A 92 2.54 -1.33 -6.89
C VAL A 92 2.61 -2.75 -6.31
N LEU A 93 2.36 -2.91 -5.01
CA LEU A 93 2.39 -4.23 -4.36
C LEU A 93 1.40 -5.21 -4.99
N THR A 94 0.18 -4.74 -5.27
CA THR A 94 -0.85 -5.55 -5.92
C THR A 94 -0.46 -5.91 -7.34
N HIS A 95 0.08 -4.96 -8.12
CA HIS A 95 0.53 -5.20 -9.48
C HIS A 95 1.64 -6.26 -9.55
N GLU A 96 2.65 -6.13 -8.70
CA GLU A 96 3.76 -7.08 -8.60
C GLU A 96 3.31 -8.46 -8.13
N ALA A 97 2.34 -8.54 -7.21
CA ALA A 97 1.72 -9.80 -6.82
C ALA A 97 1.01 -10.48 -8.00
N VAL A 98 0.25 -9.72 -8.80
CA VAL A 98 -0.41 -10.25 -10.02
C VAL A 98 0.63 -10.74 -11.03
N LEU A 99 1.73 -10.02 -11.22
CA LEU A 99 2.83 -10.45 -12.10
C LEU A 99 3.48 -11.75 -11.59
N ALA A 100 3.72 -11.88 -10.29
CA ALA A 100 4.28 -13.09 -9.69
C ALA A 100 3.37 -14.31 -9.92
N VAL A 101 2.06 -14.15 -9.71
CA VAL A 101 1.07 -15.20 -9.99
C VAL A 101 1.07 -15.58 -11.47
N ARG A 102 1.09 -14.60 -12.38
CA ARG A 102 1.16 -14.84 -13.84
C ARG A 102 2.45 -15.53 -14.27
N ALA A 103 3.57 -15.27 -13.58
CA ALA A 103 4.84 -15.94 -13.79
C ALA A 103 4.90 -17.37 -13.18
N GLY A 104 3.83 -17.84 -12.54
CA GLY A 104 3.74 -19.17 -11.95
C GLY A 104 4.41 -19.29 -10.58
N VAL A 105 4.74 -18.16 -9.92
CA VAL A 105 5.23 -18.17 -8.53
C VAL A 105 4.11 -18.67 -7.62
N ARG A 106 4.38 -19.76 -6.90
CA ARG A 106 3.42 -20.38 -5.99
C ARG A 106 3.75 -20.01 -4.54
N PRO A 107 2.77 -19.52 -3.74
CA PRO A 107 2.99 -19.14 -2.35
C PRO A 107 3.15 -20.36 -1.43
N PRO A 108 3.81 -20.22 -0.25
CA PRO A 108 4.03 -21.23 0.81
C PRO A 108 3.33 -22.58 0.64
N TRP A 109 2.03 -22.39 0.80
CA TRP A 109 0.94 -23.28 1.09
C TRP A 109 0.20 -23.81 -0.15
N TRP A 110 0.64 -23.48 -1.36
CA TRP A 110 -0.06 -23.87 -2.59
C TRP A 110 -0.07 -25.40 -2.79
N PRO A 111 -1.25 -26.05 -2.96
CA PRO A 111 -1.33 -27.48 -3.20
C PRO A 111 -0.59 -27.91 -4.47
N GLY A 112 0.28 -28.92 -4.36
CA GLY A 112 1.07 -29.42 -5.50
C GLY A 112 2.39 -28.68 -5.74
N ARG A 113 2.90 -27.94 -4.75
CA ARG A 113 4.30 -27.52 -4.76
C ARG A 113 5.17 -28.77 -4.57
N ARG A 114 5.97 -29.15 -5.57
CA ARG A 114 6.99 -30.19 -5.38
C ARG A 114 7.98 -29.67 -4.35
N HIS A 115 7.96 -30.23 -3.14
CA HIS A 115 9.14 -30.14 -2.28
C HIS A 115 10.28 -30.82 -3.04
N PRO A 116 11.48 -30.22 -3.10
CA PRO A 116 12.65 -30.96 -3.56
C PRO A 116 12.75 -32.19 -2.66
N GLU A 117 12.57 -33.37 -3.25
CA GLU A 117 12.85 -34.63 -2.57
C GLU A 117 14.29 -34.54 -2.04
N PRO A 118 14.55 -34.83 -0.75
CA PRO A 118 15.90 -34.85 -0.24
C PRO A 118 16.74 -35.76 -1.14
N SER A 119 17.88 -35.25 -1.61
CA SER A 119 18.76 -36.04 -2.46
C SER A 119 19.12 -37.30 -1.68
N ARG A 120 19.14 -38.45 -2.36
CA ARG A 120 19.42 -39.79 -1.76
C ARG A 120 20.79 -39.88 -1.03
N GLU A 121 21.56 -38.81 -1.05
CA GLU A 121 22.88 -38.63 -0.45
C GLU A 121 22.80 -38.10 1.00
N GLU A 122 21.73 -37.39 1.38
CA GLU A 122 21.51 -36.93 2.77
C GLU A 122 20.82 -37.99 3.66
N ALA A 123 20.29 -39.05 3.05
CA ALA A 123 19.60 -40.16 3.73
C ALA A 123 20.51 -41.38 4.01
N ARG A 124 21.83 -41.25 3.83
CA ARG A 124 22.86 -42.26 4.13
C ARG A 124 23.83 -41.74 5.18
#